data_AF-A0A917RUF3-F1
#
_entry.id   AF-A0A917RUF3-F1
#
_cell.length_a   1.000
_cell.length_b   1.000
_cell.length_c   1.000
_cell.angle_alpha   90.00
_cell.angle_beta   90.00
_cell.angle_gamma   90.00
#
_symmetry.space_group_name_H-M   'P 1'
#
loop_
_entity.id
_entity.type
_entity.pdbx_description
1 polymer ?
#
loop_
_entity_poly.entity_id
_entity_poly.type
_entity_poly.pdbx_seq_one_letter_code
_entity_poly.pdbx_strand_id
1 'polypeptide(L)'
;MRFEVKVSSYGGRWLISAPAFGVRKIVEDESAVRQEAYRMIARCGTAPAVFEIDLVPGVPPPENDRPAPVEVHGQGRSPRWASVTELRAGRRSTDEPAIDDGF
;
A
#
# COMPACT_ATOMS: atom_id res chain seq x y z
N MET A 1 0.13 16.00 -21.60
CA MET A 1 0.44 16.39 -20.21
C MET A 1 1.37 15.34 -19.64
N ARG A 2 2.46 15.74 -18.98
CA ARG A 2 3.52 14.81 -18.53
C ARG A 2 3.68 14.90 -17.02
N PHE A 3 3.80 13.75 -16.36
CA PHE A 3 4.00 13.65 -14.92
C PHE A 3 5.35 13.02 -14.59
N GLU A 4 6.09 13.64 -13.68
CA GLU A 4 7.33 13.08 -13.15
C GLU A 4 7.02 11.96 -12.16
N VAL A 5 7.68 10.82 -12.35
CA VAL A 5 7.65 9.66 -11.48
C VAL A 5 9.08 9.33 -11.07
N LYS A 6 9.34 9.41 -9.77
CA LYS A 6 10.63 9.08 -9.18
C LYS A 6 10.74 7.58 -8.98
N VAL A 7 11.84 7.00 -9.46
CA VAL A 7 12.13 5.57 -9.37
C VAL A 7 13.45 5.39 -8.62
N SER A 8 13.43 4.66 -7.52
CA SER A 8 14.62 4.40 -6.70
C SER A 8 14.77 2.89 -6.44
N SER A 9 16.00 2.38 -6.43
CA SER A 9 16.27 1.02 -5.94
C SER A 9 16.06 0.97 -4.42
N TYR A 10 15.43 -0.09 -3.94
CA TYR A 10 15.05 -0.28 -2.54
C TYR A 10 15.23 -1.76 -2.15
N GLY A 11 16.42 -2.11 -1.65
CA GLY A 11 16.73 -3.43 -1.11
C GLY A 11 16.43 -4.58 -2.07
N GLY A 12 16.85 -4.46 -3.33
CA GLY A 12 16.60 -5.45 -4.39
C GLY A 12 15.22 -5.34 -5.06
N ARG A 13 14.41 -4.35 -4.67
CA ARG A 13 13.13 -3.99 -5.29
C ARG A 13 13.20 -2.57 -5.82
N TRP A 14 12.14 -2.11 -6.48
CA TRP A 14 12.03 -0.78 -7.06
C TRP A 14 10.90 0.00 -6.39
N LEU A 15 11.22 1.16 -5.84
CA LEU A 15 10.24 2.10 -5.33
C LEU A 15 9.85 3.08 -6.43
N ILE A 16 8.56 3.13 -6.74
CA ILE A 16 7.91 4.07 -7.64
C ILE A 16 7.22 5.13 -6.79
N SER A 17 7.47 6.41 -7.06
CA SER A 17 6.87 7.52 -6.34
C SER A 17 6.38 8.59 -7.31
N ALA A 18 5.09 8.87 -7.31
CA ALA A 18 4.48 9.94 -8.10
C ALA A 18 4.07 11.11 -7.16
N PRO A 19 4.96 12.08 -6.90
CA PRO A 19 4.75 13.11 -5.89
C PRO A 19 3.57 14.03 -6.20
N ALA A 20 3.30 14.29 -7.48
CA ALA A 20 2.15 15.09 -7.92
C ALA A 20 0.79 14.52 -7.47
N PHE A 21 0.75 13.22 -7.16
CA PHE A 21 -0.44 12.51 -6.70
C PHE A 21 -0.32 12.01 -5.26
N GLY A 22 0.84 12.20 -4.62
CA GLY A 22 1.11 11.70 -3.27
C GLY A 22 1.09 10.17 -3.14
N VAL A 23 1.30 9.44 -4.23
CA VAL A 23 1.23 7.96 -4.26
C VAL A 23 2.60 7.34 -4.48
N ARG A 24 2.83 6.18 -3.85
CA ARG A 24 4.06 5.41 -3.96
C ARG A 24 3.77 3.91 -3.92
N LYS A 25 4.60 3.11 -4.59
CA LYS A 25 4.46 1.65 -4.66
C LYS A 25 5.82 0.98 -4.83
N ILE A 26 6.02 -0.17 -4.17
CA ILE A 26 7.17 -1.04 -4.42
C ILE A 26 6.79 -2.08 -5.47
N VAL A 27 7.67 -2.33 -6.43
CA VAL A 27 7.61 -3.45 -7.38
C VAL A 27 8.91 -4.24 -7.31
N GLU A 28 8.86 -5.54 -7.57
CA GLU A 28 10.04 -6.40 -7.53
C GLU A 28 10.85 -6.30 -8.82
N ASP A 29 10.18 -6.19 -9.96
CA ASP A 29 10.79 -6.21 -11.28
C ASP A 29 10.92 -4.80 -11.88
N GLU A 30 12.11 -4.49 -12.43
CA GLU A 30 12.38 -3.19 -13.08
C GLU A 30 11.49 -2.99 -14.31
N SER A 31 11.27 -4.04 -15.11
CA SER A 31 10.47 -4.00 -16.34
C SER A 31 9.01 -3.64 -16.05
N ALA A 32 8.52 -3.99 -14.86
CA ALA A 32 7.17 -3.69 -14.40
C ALA A 32 7.02 -2.22 -13.94
N VAL A 33 8.11 -1.50 -13.63
CA VAL A 33 8.08 -0.13 -13.09
C VAL A 33 7.24 0.80 -13.95
N ARG A 34 7.49 0.80 -15.26
CA ARG A 34 6.81 1.72 -16.19
C ARG A 34 5.30 1.44 -16.26
N GLN A 35 4.91 0.18 -16.39
CA GLN A 35 3.51 -0.20 -16.47
C GLN A 35 2.77 0.11 -15.17
N GLU A 36 3.43 -0.15 -14.04
CA GLU A 36 2.81 0.04 -12.73
C GLU A 36 2.70 1.52 -12.37
N ALA A 37 3.69 2.34 -12.71
CA ALA A 37 3.62 3.80 -12.58
C ALA A 37 2.41 4.37 -13.34
N TYR A 38 2.20 3.92 -14.58
CA TYR A 38 1.06 4.34 -15.39
C TYR A 38 -0.28 3.95 -14.74
N ARG A 39 -0.41 2.69 -14.31
CA ARG A 39 -1.62 2.18 -13.63
C ARG A 39 -1.92 2.94 -12.33
N MET A 40 -0.89 3.24 -11.55
CA MET A 40 -1.00 3.96 -10.29
C MET A 40 -1.58 5.37 -10.49
N ILE A 41 -1.07 6.11 -11.49
CA ILE A 41 -1.58 7.45 -11.83
C ILE A 41 -2.99 7.36 -12.42
N ALA A 42 -3.24 6.44 -13.34
CA ALA A 42 -4.55 6.26 -13.97
C ALA A 42 -5.66 5.93 -12.94
N ARG A 43 -5.33 5.19 -11.87
CA ARG A 43 -6.27 4.84 -10.79
C ARG A 43 -6.59 6.00 -9.84
N CYS A 44 -5.77 7.04 -9.79
CA CYS A 44 -6.03 8.18 -8.90
C CYS A 44 -7.29 8.98 -9.30
N GLY A 45 -7.78 8.82 -10.53
CA GLY A 45 -8.99 9.51 -11.03
C GLY A 45 -8.84 11.02 -11.23
N THR A 46 -7.75 11.61 -10.74
CA THR A 46 -7.39 13.03 -10.89
C THR A 46 -6.50 13.30 -12.10
N ALA A 47 -5.93 12.26 -12.71
CA ALA A 47 -5.15 12.37 -13.93
C ALA A 47 -6.07 12.47 -15.17
N PRO A 48 -5.67 13.23 -16.21
CA PRO A 48 -6.41 13.28 -17.47
C PRO A 48 -6.41 11.91 -18.17
N ALA A 49 -7.37 11.68 -19.08
CA ALA A 49 -7.51 10.41 -19.80
C ALA A 49 -6.28 10.04 -20.66
N VAL A 50 -5.54 11.05 -21.11
CA VAL A 50 -4.30 10.88 -21.90
C VAL A 50 -3.18 11.66 -21.20
N PHE A 51 -2.16 10.94 -20.75
CA PHE A 51 -0.97 11.51 -20.12
C PHE A 51 0.27 10.70 -20.45
N GLU A 52 1.42 11.33 -20.25
CA GLU A 52 2.74 10.72 -20.36
C GLU A 52 3.40 10.67 -18.99
N ILE A 53 4.25 9.67 -18.77
CA ILE A 53 5.06 9.55 -17.55
C ILE A 53 6.53 9.75 -17.90
N ASP A 54 7.22 10.53 -17.07
CA ASP A 54 8.67 10.60 -17.08
C ASP A 54 9.23 9.81 -15.91
N LEU A 55 10.09 8.84 -16.19
CA LEU A 55 10.77 8.10 -15.13
C LEU A 55 12.09 8.79 -14.83
N VAL A 56 12.18 9.40 -13.65
CA VAL A 56 13.42 10.03 -13.18
C VAL A 56 14.03 9.21 -12.05
N PRO A 57 15.36 9.07 -11.99
CA PRO A 57 16.01 8.41 -10.86
C PRO A 57 15.75 9.22 -9.58
N GLY A 58 15.17 8.56 -8.58
CA GLY A 58 14.94 9.13 -7.26
C GLY A 58 16.07 8.82 -6.30
N VAL A 59 16.17 9.62 -5.24
CA VAL A 59 17.00 9.26 -4.08
C VAL A 59 16.29 8.12 -3.34
N PRO A 60 16.98 7.02 -2.98
CA PRO A 60 16.37 5.99 -2.16
C PRO A 60 15.95 6.57 -0.81
N PRO A 61 14.76 6.23 -0.30
CA PRO A 61 14.36 6.67 1.03
C PRO A 61 15.31 6.10 2.09
N PRO A 62 15.46 6.78 3.25
CA PRO A 62 16.19 6.20 4.37
C PRO A 62 15.55 4.86 4.76
N GLU A 63 16.35 3.89 5.18
CA GLU A 63 15.93 2.49 5.43
C GLU A 63 14.77 2.31 6.44
N ASN A 64 14.47 3.36 7.21
CA ASN A 64 13.35 3.43 8.15
C ASN A 64 12.03 3.91 7.53
N ASP A 65 12.05 4.52 6.34
CA ASP A 65 10.87 4.96 5.61
C ASP A 65 10.40 3.81 4.70
N ARG A 66 9.87 2.76 5.33
CA ARG A 66 9.15 1.71 4.60
C ARG A 66 7.88 2.35 4.04
N PRO A 67 7.64 2.32 2.72
CA PRO A 67 6.36 2.74 2.18
C PRO A 67 5.29 1.80 2.75
N ALA A 68 4.33 2.37 3.48
CA ALA A 68 3.15 1.63 3.90
C ALA A 68 2.52 0.99 2.64
N PRO A 69 2.12 -0.30 2.70
CA PRO A 69 1.41 -0.91 1.59
C PRO A 69 0.19 -0.03 1.29
N VAL A 70 0.09 0.44 0.05
CA VAL A 70 -1.12 1.11 -0.39
C VAL A 70 -2.20 0.03 -0.47
N GLU A 71 -2.94 -0.13 0.62
CA GLU A 71 -4.26 -0.75 0.54
C GLU A 71 -5.03 0.09 -0.46
N VAL A 72 -5.35 -0.54 -1.60
CA VAL A 72 -6.24 0.04 -2.59
C VAL A 72 -7.60 0.16 -1.90
N HIS A 73 -7.86 1.33 -1.29
CA HIS A 73 -9.17 1.69 -0.77
C HIS A 73 -10.13 1.87 -1.94
N GLY A 74 -10.61 0.73 -2.46
CA GLY A 74 -11.88 0.65 -3.15
C GLY A 74 -12.99 0.75 -2.12
N GLN A 75 -13.57 1.95 -2.02
CA GLN A 75 -14.91 2.25 -1.51
C GLN A 75 -15.20 2.01 -0.02
N GLY A 76 -15.46 3.10 0.72
CA GLY A 76 -16.20 3.01 1.97
C GLY A 76 -16.02 4.17 2.94
N ARG A 77 -16.72 5.28 2.68
CA ARG A 77 -17.29 6.23 3.67
C ARG A 77 -16.56 6.47 5.01
N SER A 78 -16.07 7.71 5.12
CA SER A 78 -16.22 8.64 6.27
C SER A 78 -15.09 8.72 7.31
N PRO A 79 -14.79 9.95 7.79
CA PRO A 79 -13.72 10.22 8.75
C PRO A 79 -14.26 10.23 10.19
N ARG A 80 -13.52 9.69 11.17
CA ARG A 80 -13.69 10.12 12.57
C ARG A 80 -12.54 9.66 13.46
N TRP A 81 -11.72 10.65 13.83
CA TRP A 81 -11.13 10.82 15.16
C TRP A 81 -11.84 10.04 16.28
N ALA A 82 -11.07 9.26 17.04
CA ALA A 82 -11.17 8.93 18.48
C ALA A 82 -10.35 7.63 18.72
N SER A 83 -9.10 7.70 19.19
CA SER A 83 -8.75 7.62 20.63
C SER A 83 -9.72 6.78 21.46
N VAL A 84 -9.37 5.53 21.80
CA VAL A 84 -9.59 4.93 23.13
C VAL A 84 -8.52 3.86 23.37
N THR A 85 -7.75 4.09 24.44
CA THR A 85 -6.93 3.11 25.14
C THR A 85 -7.82 2.28 26.07
N GLU A 86 -7.77 0.95 26.01
CA GLU A 86 -8.23 0.05 27.09
C GLU A 86 -7.56 -1.32 26.86
N LEU A 87 -6.44 -1.70 27.49
CA LEU A 87 -6.22 -2.12 28.88
C LEU A 87 -7.24 -3.15 29.43
N ARG A 88 -6.71 -4.37 29.63
CA ARG A 88 -6.92 -5.28 30.77
C ARG A 88 -7.85 -6.51 30.60
N ALA A 89 -7.19 -7.67 30.62
CA ALA A 89 -7.44 -8.88 31.42
C ALA A 89 -8.82 -9.59 31.44
N GLY A 90 -8.74 -10.91 31.27
CA GLY A 90 -9.70 -11.91 31.79
C GLY A 90 -9.64 -13.19 30.94
N ARG A 91 -9.06 -14.30 31.40
CA ARG A 91 -9.76 -15.50 31.94
C ARG A 91 -10.96 -15.94 31.09
N ARG A 92 -11.20 -17.20 30.74
CA ARG A 92 -10.83 -18.50 31.33
C ARG A 92 -11.33 -19.60 30.35
N SER A 93 -10.57 -20.69 30.26
CA SER A 93 -10.99 -22.11 30.27
C SER A 93 -11.97 -22.69 29.24
N THR A 94 -11.44 -23.71 28.54
CA THR A 94 -11.98 -25.08 28.37
C THR A 94 -13.36 -25.26 27.73
N ASP A 95 -13.39 -25.91 26.56
CA ASP A 95 -14.31 -27.01 26.29
C ASP A 95 -13.75 -27.93 25.19
N GLU A 96 -13.52 -29.19 25.54
CA GLU A 96 -13.08 -30.31 24.71
C GLU A 96 -14.31 -31.19 24.47
N PRO A 97 -14.73 -31.49 23.22
CA PRO A 97 -15.78 -32.47 23.02
C PRO A 97 -15.19 -33.87 22.86
N ALA A 98 -15.23 -34.65 23.95
CA ALA A 98 -15.13 -36.11 23.91
C ALA A 98 -16.44 -36.68 23.35
N ILE A 99 -16.32 -37.47 22.28
CA ILE A 99 -17.43 -38.14 21.59
C ILE A 99 -17.50 -39.56 22.16
N ASP A 100 -18.50 -39.85 22.98
CA ASP A 100 -18.93 -41.21 23.34
C ASP A 100 -20.38 -41.12 23.85
N ASP A 101 -21.33 -41.71 23.11
CA ASP A 101 -22.41 -42.50 23.72
C ASP A 101 -23.07 -43.34 22.62
N GLY A 102 -23.01 -44.66 22.80
CA GLY A 102 -23.72 -45.64 22.01
C GLY A 102 -25.16 -45.80 22.48
N PHE A 103 -26.02 -46.19 21.55
CA PHE A 103 -27.28 -46.88 21.84
C PHE A 103 -27.53 -47.96 20.79
#